data_AF-A0A395IJ77-F1
#
_entry.id   AF-A0A395IJ77-F1
#
_cell.length_a   1.000
_cell.length_b   1.000
_cell.length_c   1.000
_cell.angle_alpha   90.00
_cell.angle_beta   90.00
_cell.angle_gamma   90.00
#
_symmetry.space_group_name_H-M   'P 1'
#
loop_
_entity.id
_entity.type
_entity.pdbx_description
1 polymer ?
#
loop_
_entity_poly.entity_id
_entity_poly.type
_entity_poly.pdbx_seq_one_letter_code
_entity_poly.pdbx_strand_id
1 'polypeptide(L)'
;MPAPNHGIVVLSDISPVLLYQIGTHETRALIDVPENVPSASPSAGGVRNYIHKTVLPVLPPQVRPCFLKALEDGKILAACQTVGFPPQPRSKKVFSLLGDAMNMRHPLTGGGMTVAFNDVVLLSSLLSPEKIPSLGDTTAIAKAMKEFHWRRKNLSSIINILAQALYALFAANDPQLKALQKGCFHYFRKGGNCIEGPAGLLAVSLDSLWY
;
A
#
# COMPACT_ATOMS: atom_id res chain seq x y z
N MET A 1 12.12 -15.43 9.77
CA MET A 1 12.18 -14.59 8.55
C MET A 1 13.62 -14.50 8.06
N PRO A 2 13.86 -14.39 6.74
CA PRO A 2 15.21 -14.28 6.17
C PRO A 2 16.06 -13.13 6.69
N ALA A 3 15.43 -12.01 7.03
CA ALA A 3 16.07 -10.86 7.66
C ALA A 3 15.26 -10.46 8.91
N PRO A 4 15.85 -10.48 10.12
CA PRO A 4 15.17 -10.01 11.33
C PRO A 4 14.76 -8.54 11.21
N ASN A 5 13.59 -8.18 11.72
CA ASN A 5 13.07 -6.80 11.75
C ASN A 5 12.87 -6.12 10.37
N HIS A 6 12.83 -6.90 9.29
CA HIS A 6 12.60 -6.37 7.94
C HIS A 6 11.34 -6.96 7.31
N GLY A 7 10.55 -6.10 6.68
CA GLY A 7 9.54 -6.52 5.70
C GLY A 7 10.22 -6.97 4.41
N ILE A 8 9.69 -8.00 3.76
CA ILE A 8 10.23 -8.58 2.54
C ILE A 8 9.20 -8.46 1.43
N VAL A 9 9.61 -7.86 0.32
CA VAL A 9 8.88 -7.87 -0.94
C VAL A 9 9.52 -8.93 -1.83
N VAL A 10 8.78 -9.99 -2.14
CA VAL A 10 9.21 -11.02 -3.08
C VAL A 10 8.71 -10.62 -4.46
N LEU A 11 9.66 -10.39 -5.37
CA LEU A 11 9.39 -10.04 -6.76
C LEU A 11 9.94 -11.15 -7.66
N SER A 12 9.08 -11.64 -8.56
CA SER A 12 9.44 -12.66 -9.55
C SER A 12 8.64 -12.41 -10.83
N ASP A 13 8.50 -13.41 -11.71
CA ASP A 13 7.65 -13.30 -12.91
C ASP A 13 6.14 -13.30 -12.60
N ILE A 14 5.77 -13.42 -11.32
CA ILE A 14 4.40 -13.34 -10.82
C ILE A 14 4.20 -12.06 -10.01
N SER A 15 2.94 -11.76 -9.69
CA SER A 15 2.58 -10.64 -8.81
C SER A 15 3.35 -10.61 -7.48
N PRO A 16 3.55 -9.40 -6.91
CA PRO A 16 4.34 -9.24 -5.70
C PRO A 16 3.75 -9.99 -4.50
N VAL A 17 4.62 -10.53 -3.65
CA VAL A 17 4.24 -11.11 -2.35
C VAL A 17 4.92 -10.34 -1.24
N LEU A 18 4.15 -9.89 -0.25
CA LEU A 18 4.66 -9.20 0.93
C LEU A 18 4.71 -10.16 2.11
N LEU A 19 5.84 -10.16 2.82
CA LEU A 19 6.04 -10.93 4.05
C LEU A 19 6.54 -9.99 5.15
N TYR A 20 5.88 -9.96 6.30
CA TYR A 20 6.34 -9.20 7.46
C TYR A 20 5.86 -9.85 8.76
N GLN A 21 6.68 -9.73 9.82
CA GLN A 21 6.30 -10.24 11.14
C GLN A 21 5.30 -9.29 11.80
N ILE A 22 4.25 -9.87 12.37
CA ILE A 22 3.24 -9.15 13.16
C ILE A 22 3.32 -9.51 14.65
N GLY A 23 4.11 -10.53 14.99
CA GLY A 23 4.38 -10.99 16.34
C GLY A 23 5.68 -11.79 16.39
N THR A 24 6.03 -12.30 17.57
CA THR A 24 7.26 -13.08 17.79
C THR A 24 7.26 -14.43 17.06
N HIS A 25 6.07 -15.00 16.83
CA HIS A 25 5.89 -16.30 16.17
C HIS A 25 4.99 -16.24 14.93
N GLU A 26 4.57 -15.03 14.53
CA GLU A 26 3.56 -14.83 13.50
C GLU A 26 4.10 -13.95 12.38
N THR A 27 3.96 -14.46 11.15
CA THR A 27 4.33 -13.73 9.92
C THR A 27 3.10 -13.62 9.04
N ARG A 28 2.76 -12.39 8.65
CA ARG A 28 1.74 -12.12 7.65
C ARG A 28 2.33 -12.32 6.26
N ALA A 29 1.62 -13.05 5.42
CA ALA A 29 1.85 -13.09 3.98
C ALA A 29 0.66 -12.44 3.26
N LEU A 30 0.93 -11.44 2.42
CA LEU A 30 -0.04 -10.86 1.50
C LEU A 30 0.37 -11.24 0.09
N ILE A 31 -0.53 -11.93 -0.61
CA ILE A 31 -0.28 -12.48 -1.94
C ILE A 31 -1.19 -11.71 -2.88
N ASP A 32 -0.61 -10.93 -3.77
CA ASP A 32 -1.36 -10.33 -4.85
C ASP A 32 -1.67 -11.40 -5.92
N VAL A 33 -2.95 -11.54 -6.25
CA VAL A 33 -3.43 -12.49 -7.25
C VAL A 33 -4.17 -11.66 -8.29
N PRO A 34 -3.62 -11.51 -9.51
CA PRO A 34 -4.28 -10.71 -10.53
C PRO A 34 -5.65 -11.28 -10.88
N GLU A 35 -6.56 -10.40 -11.29
CA GLU A 35 -7.88 -10.81 -11.75
C GLU A 35 -7.78 -11.67 -13.01
N ASN A 36 -8.68 -12.65 -13.12
CA ASN A 36 -8.85 -13.49 -14.31
C ASN A 36 -7.62 -14.28 -14.74
N VAL A 37 -6.67 -14.54 -13.84
CA VAL A 37 -5.52 -15.41 -14.14
C VAL A 37 -6.01 -16.86 -14.33
N PRO A 38 -5.75 -17.51 -15.49
CA PRO A 38 -6.24 -18.86 -15.76
C PRO A 38 -5.85 -19.90 -14.71
N SER A 39 -4.65 -19.79 -14.14
CA SER A 39 -4.15 -20.69 -13.09
C SER A 39 -4.83 -20.51 -11.73
N ALA A 40 -5.56 -19.42 -11.51
CA ALA A 40 -6.36 -19.17 -10.32
C ALA A 40 -7.87 -19.42 -10.53
N SER A 41 -8.27 -19.90 -11.71
CA SER A 41 -9.67 -20.19 -12.04
C SER A 41 -10.24 -21.35 -11.19
N PRO A 42 -11.56 -21.40 -10.95
CA PRO A 42 -12.19 -22.51 -10.22
C PRO A 42 -11.89 -23.88 -10.83
N SER A 43 -11.87 -23.99 -12.16
CA SER A 43 -11.53 -25.23 -12.89
C SER A 43 -10.08 -25.65 -12.70
N ALA A 44 -9.17 -24.70 -12.45
CA ALA A 44 -7.78 -24.96 -12.12
C ALA A 44 -7.54 -25.20 -10.60
N GLY A 45 -8.58 -25.38 -9.79
CA GLY A 45 -8.46 -25.56 -8.33
C GLY A 45 -8.39 -24.24 -7.54
N GLY A 46 -8.73 -23.12 -8.19
CA GLY A 46 -8.90 -21.82 -7.57
C GLY A 46 -7.60 -21.16 -7.08
N VAL A 47 -7.76 -20.08 -6.33
CA VAL A 47 -6.66 -19.30 -5.73
C VAL A 47 -5.75 -20.16 -4.85
N ARG A 48 -6.30 -21.16 -4.15
CA ARG A 48 -5.53 -22.05 -3.28
C ARG A 48 -4.52 -22.88 -4.07
N ASN A 49 -4.94 -23.45 -5.20
CA ASN A 49 -4.04 -24.19 -6.07
C ASN A 49 -3.01 -23.27 -6.75
N TYR A 50 -3.39 -22.04 -7.12
CA TYR A 50 -2.45 -21.03 -7.61
C TYR A 50 -1.36 -20.72 -6.58
N ILE A 51 -1.74 -20.48 -5.32
CA ILE A 51 -0.78 -20.21 -4.24
C ILE A 51 0.17 -21.39 -4.06
N HIS A 52 -0.36 -22.61 -4.07
CA HIS A 52 0.47 -23.82 -3.92
C HIS A 52 1.44 -24.03 -5.08
N LYS A 53 0.98 -23.93 -6.34
CA LYS A 53 1.80 -24.28 -7.51
C LYS A 53 2.67 -23.14 -8.01
N THR A 54 2.23 -21.90 -7.86
CA THR A 54 2.86 -20.74 -8.49
C THR A 54 3.58 -19.87 -7.46
N VAL A 55 2.99 -19.65 -6.28
CA VAL A 55 3.56 -18.74 -5.27
C VAL A 55 4.58 -19.45 -4.38
N LEU A 56 4.27 -20.64 -3.86
CA LEU A 56 5.17 -21.38 -2.96
C LEU A 56 6.61 -21.55 -3.50
N PRO A 57 6.84 -21.85 -4.80
CA PRO A 57 8.19 -22.04 -5.32
C PRO A 57 9.03 -20.75 -5.37
N VAL A 58 8.40 -19.57 -5.48
CA VAL A 58 9.12 -18.29 -5.59
C VAL A 58 9.48 -17.72 -4.22
N LEU A 59 8.84 -18.20 -3.14
CA LEU A 59 9.14 -17.75 -1.79
C LEU A 59 10.55 -18.17 -1.35
N PRO A 60 11.18 -17.43 -0.41
CA PRO A 60 12.45 -17.83 0.19
C PRO A 60 12.37 -19.25 0.80
N PRO A 61 13.36 -20.14 0.57
CA PRO A 61 13.31 -21.53 1.04
C PRO A 61 13.00 -21.68 2.54
N GLN A 62 13.49 -20.74 3.35
CA GLN A 62 13.31 -20.71 4.80
C GLN A 62 11.85 -20.53 5.25
N VAL A 63 10.99 -19.87 4.45
CA VAL A 63 9.59 -19.63 4.81
C VAL A 63 8.63 -20.67 4.24
N ARG A 64 9.06 -21.44 3.22
CA ARG A 64 8.21 -22.42 2.51
C ARG A 64 7.56 -23.46 3.43
N PRO A 65 8.27 -24.08 4.41
CA PRO A 65 7.65 -25.10 5.26
C PRO A 65 6.50 -24.54 6.11
N CYS A 66 6.71 -23.38 6.74
CA CYS A 66 5.69 -22.70 7.54
C CYS A 66 4.52 -22.24 6.67
N PHE A 67 4.81 -21.73 5.47
CA PHE A 67 3.79 -21.29 4.53
C PHE A 67 2.92 -22.45 4.03
N LEU A 68 3.51 -23.59 3.71
CA LEU A 68 2.78 -24.79 3.29
C LEU A 68 1.86 -25.29 4.41
N LYS A 69 2.36 -25.37 5.65
CA LYS A 69 1.55 -25.75 6.81
C LYS A 69 0.38 -24.79 7.04
N ALA A 70 0.60 -23.48 6.88
CA ALA A 70 -0.46 -22.48 7.00
C ALA A 70 -1.49 -22.59 5.87
N LEU A 71 -1.05 -22.94 4.66
CA LEU A 71 -1.97 -23.22 3.55
C LEU A 71 -2.84 -24.42 3.91
N GLU A 72 -2.26 -25.53 4.35
CA GLU A 72 -2.96 -26.77 4.74
C GLU A 72 -4.00 -26.58 5.86
N ASP A 73 -3.71 -25.77 6.89
CA ASP A 73 -4.65 -25.47 8.00
C ASP A 73 -5.96 -24.80 7.53
N GLY A 74 -6.01 -24.28 6.30
CA GLY A 74 -7.26 -23.87 5.63
C GLY A 74 -7.92 -22.60 6.16
N LYS A 75 -7.37 -21.98 7.22
CA LYS A 75 -8.05 -20.92 7.97
C LYS A 75 -8.13 -19.56 7.30
N ILE A 76 -7.40 -19.27 6.22
CA ILE A 76 -7.43 -17.90 5.65
C ILE A 76 -7.29 -17.88 4.13
N LEU A 77 -8.36 -17.43 3.46
CA LEU A 77 -8.33 -16.73 2.16
C LEU A 77 -9.45 -15.67 2.15
N ALA A 78 -9.38 -14.67 3.02
CA ALA A 78 -10.22 -13.48 2.88
C ALA A 78 -9.69 -12.66 1.70
N ALA A 79 -10.34 -12.77 0.54
CA ALA A 79 -10.05 -11.93 -0.60
C ALA A 79 -10.49 -10.49 -0.26
N CYS A 80 -9.52 -9.61 -0.05
CA CYS A 80 -9.79 -8.17 0.00
C CYS A 80 -9.57 -7.62 -1.41
N GLN A 81 -10.58 -6.97 -1.98
CA GLN A 81 -10.43 -6.31 -3.26
C GLN A 81 -9.54 -5.08 -3.10
N THR A 82 -8.47 -5.02 -3.90
CA THR A 82 -7.60 -3.84 -3.96
C THR A 82 -8.25 -2.77 -4.82
N VAL A 83 -9.12 -1.95 -4.23
CA VAL A 83 -9.79 -0.86 -4.95
C VAL A 83 -9.00 0.44 -4.81
N GLY A 84 -8.57 1.03 -5.93
CA GLY A 84 -8.08 2.41 -5.94
C GLY A 84 -9.26 3.38 -5.94
N PHE A 85 -9.35 4.27 -4.94
CA PHE A 85 -10.38 5.30 -4.88
C PHE A 85 -9.76 6.69 -4.72
N PRO A 86 -9.69 7.50 -5.80
CA PRO A 86 -9.13 8.84 -5.71
C PRO A 86 -10.01 9.75 -4.84
N PRO A 87 -9.41 10.70 -4.10
CA PRO A 87 -10.18 11.60 -3.26
C PRO A 87 -11.09 12.49 -4.11
N GLN A 88 -12.39 12.42 -3.89
CA GLN A 88 -13.35 13.34 -4.49
C GLN A 88 -13.83 14.37 -3.47
N PRO A 89 -13.89 15.66 -3.81
CA PRO A 89 -14.52 16.66 -2.95
C PRO A 89 -16.03 16.41 -2.91
N ARG A 90 -16.50 15.66 -1.91
CA ARG A 90 -17.94 15.52 -1.62
C ARG A 90 -18.33 16.53 -0.55
N SER A 91 -18.83 17.68 -0.99
CA SER A 91 -19.43 18.69 -0.12
C SER A 91 -20.93 18.41 0.01
N LYS A 92 -21.32 17.61 1.00
CA LYS A 92 -22.65 17.77 1.62
C LYS A 92 -22.40 18.46 2.96
N LYS A 93 -23.10 19.55 3.23
CA LYS A 93 -22.86 20.52 4.34
C LYS A 93 -22.92 19.94 5.77
N VAL A 94 -23.04 18.61 5.93
CA VAL A 94 -23.43 17.97 7.19
C VAL A 94 -22.41 16.93 7.67
N PHE A 95 -21.51 16.41 6.83
CA PHE A 95 -20.52 15.42 7.28
C PHE A 95 -19.24 15.45 6.43
N SER A 96 -18.11 15.08 7.06
CA SER A 96 -16.81 14.87 6.40
C SER A 96 -16.43 13.39 6.47
N LEU A 97 -15.83 12.87 5.40
CA LEU A 97 -15.31 11.50 5.33
C LEU A 97 -13.79 11.51 5.50
N LEU A 98 -13.24 10.50 6.16
CA LEU A 98 -11.80 10.31 6.37
C LEU A 98 -11.38 8.85 6.18
N GLY A 99 -10.06 8.63 6.09
CA GLY A 99 -9.47 7.32 5.87
C GLY A 99 -9.84 6.73 4.51
N ASP A 100 -9.94 5.41 4.45
CA ASP A 100 -10.25 4.68 3.21
C ASP A 100 -11.63 5.02 2.64
N ALA A 101 -12.59 5.47 3.48
CA ALA A 101 -13.87 5.99 2.98
C ALA A 101 -13.73 7.24 2.10
N MET A 102 -12.61 7.97 2.24
CA MET A 102 -12.30 9.18 1.49
C MET A 102 -11.27 8.95 0.39
N ASN A 103 -10.21 8.18 0.65
CA ASN A 103 -9.12 7.95 -0.29
C ASN A 103 -8.42 6.60 -0.07
N MET A 104 -8.64 5.66 -0.98
CA MET A 104 -7.95 4.37 -1.02
C MET A 104 -6.84 4.35 -2.07
N ARG A 105 -5.79 3.58 -1.81
CA ARG A 105 -4.69 3.26 -2.72
C ARG A 105 -4.36 1.78 -2.64
N HIS A 106 -3.52 1.29 -3.55
CA HIS A 106 -2.99 -0.06 -3.47
C HIS A 106 -2.25 -0.27 -2.13
N PRO A 107 -2.50 -1.35 -1.36
CA PRO A 107 -1.88 -1.58 -0.05
C PRO A 107 -0.40 -1.99 -0.12
N LEU A 108 0.21 -1.95 -1.31
CA LEU A 108 1.56 -2.48 -1.55
C LEU A 108 2.60 -1.74 -0.70
N THR A 109 2.41 -0.43 -0.52
CA THR A 109 3.31 0.43 0.25
C THR A 109 2.90 0.58 1.71
N GLY A 110 1.78 -0.02 2.14
CA GLY A 110 1.29 0.09 3.52
C GLY A 110 0.92 1.51 3.99
N GLY A 111 0.83 2.50 3.10
CA GLY A 111 0.71 3.92 3.47
C GLY A 111 -0.68 4.40 3.89
N GLY A 112 -1.71 3.55 3.89
CA GLY A 112 -3.10 3.95 4.19
C GLY A 112 -3.27 4.53 5.60
N MET A 113 -2.74 3.85 6.62
CA MET A 113 -2.79 4.32 8.00
C MET A 113 -2.00 5.60 8.20
N THR A 114 -0.83 5.73 7.56
CA THR A 114 -0.02 6.95 7.61
C THR A 114 -0.80 8.17 7.11
N VAL A 115 -1.53 8.01 6.00
CA VAL A 115 -2.37 9.08 5.45
C VAL A 115 -3.51 9.40 6.40
N ALA A 116 -4.17 8.38 6.97
CA ALA A 116 -5.27 8.58 7.90
C ALA A 116 -4.82 9.35 9.16
N PHE A 117 -3.69 8.99 9.76
CA PHE A 117 -3.16 9.69 10.93
C PHE A 117 -2.71 11.11 10.60
N ASN A 118 -2.04 11.31 9.46
CA ASN A 118 -1.68 12.65 9.00
C ASN A 118 -2.93 13.52 8.79
N ASP A 119 -3.99 12.97 8.19
CA ASP A 119 -5.25 13.68 7.99
C ASP A 119 -5.91 14.07 9.32
N VAL A 120 -5.88 13.17 10.33
CA VAL A 120 -6.38 13.45 11.69
C VAL A 120 -5.60 14.59 12.35
N VAL A 121 -4.26 14.56 12.27
CA VAL A 121 -3.41 15.63 12.82
C VAL A 121 -3.71 16.96 12.13
N LEU A 122 -3.77 16.99 10.79
CA LEU A 122 -4.09 18.20 10.04
C LEU A 122 -5.47 18.75 10.44
N LEU A 123 -6.50 17.90 10.48
CA LEU A 123 -7.84 18.34 10.86
C LEU A 123 -7.92 18.82 12.29
N SER A 124 -7.28 18.13 13.24
CA SER A 124 -7.25 18.57 14.64
C SER A 124 -6.66 19.97 14.78
N SER A 125 -5.61 20.29 13.99
CA SER A 125 -4.98 21.61 13.99
C SER A 125 -5.84 22.70 13.34
N LEU A 126 -6.65 22.34 12.34
CA LEU A 126 -7.49 23.27 11.57
C LEU A 126 -8.84 23.53 12.23
N LEU A 127 -9.40 22.52 12.90
CA LEU A 127 -10.69 22.57 13.61
C LEU A 127 -10.51 22.78 15.13
N SER A 128 -9.32 23.15 15.57
CA SER A 128 -9.05 23.44 16.98
C SER A 128 -9.99 24.53 17.51
N PRO A 129 -10.49 24.41 18.76
CA PRO A 129 -11.36 25.43 19.36
C PRO A 129 -10.75 26.84 19.39
N GLU A 130 -9.41 26.94 19.40
CA GLU A 130 -8.67 28.20 19.30
C GLU A 130 -8.87 28.91 17.96
N LYS A 131 -9.03 28.16 16.86
CA LYS A 131 -9.25 28.71 15.51
C LYS A 131 -10.72 28.76 15.14
N ILE A 132 -11.49 27.75 15.54
CA ILE A 132 -12.92 27.63 15.28
C ILE A 132 -13.61 27.32 16.62
N PRO A 133 -14.02 28.35 17.37
CA PRO A 133 -14.65 28.16 18.67
C PRO A 133 -16.00 27.41 18.62
N SER A 134 -16.69 27.48 17.47
CA SER A 134 -17.97 26.81 17.26
C SER A 134 -17.98 26.03 15.96
N LEU A 135 -18.21 24.72 16.07
CA LEU A 135 -18.42 23.84 14.90
C LEU A 135 -19.78 24.09 14.20
N GLY A 136 -20.61 25.01 14.73
CA GLY A 136 -21.80 25.49 14.03
C GLY A 136 -21.48 26.50 12.91
N ASP A 137 -20.28 27.09 12.90
CA ASP A 137 -19.86 28.01 11.85
C ASP A 137 -19.46 27.24 10.57
N THR A 138 -20.47 26.98 9.75
CA THR A 138 -20.30 26.28 8.47
C THR A 138 -19.38 27.01 7.49
N THR A 139 -19.22 28.33 7.60
CA THR A 139 -18.34 29.11 6.71
C THR A 139 -16.88 28.93 7.13
N ALA A 140 -16.59 29.01 8.43
CA ALA A 140 -15.27 28.73 8.98
C ALA A 140 -14.84 27.28 8.69
N ILE A 141 -15.74 26.31 8.90
CA ILE A 141 -15.49 24.90 8.57
C ILE A 141 -15.21 24.73 7.07
N ALA A 142 -16.01 25.34 6.19
CA ALA A 142 -15.78 25.23 4.75
C ALA A 142 -14.40 25.78 4.34
N LYS A 143 -13.94 26.87 4.97
CA LYS A 143 -12.59 27.42 4.74
C LYS A 143 -11.51 26.48 5.26
N ALA A 144 -11.67 25.93 6.46
CA ALA A 144 -10.75 24.96 7.04
C ALA A 144 -10.65 23.67 6.21
N MET A 145 -11.77 23.19 5.67
CA MET A 145 -11.79 22.01 4.80
C MET A 145 -11.09 22.28 3.46
N LYS A 146 -11.24 23.47 2.86
CA LYS A 146 -10.45 23.85 1.67
C LYS A 146 -8.95 23.80 1.95
N GLU A 147 -8.53 24.35 3.09
CA GLU A 147 -7.13 24.32 3.53
C GLU A 147 -6.64 22.89 3.78
N PHE A 148 -7.45 22.07 4.47
CA PHE A 148 -7.17 20.65 4.67
C PHE A 148 -6.94 19.92 3.33
N HIS A 149 -7.84 20.11 2.36
CA HIS A 149 -7.72 19.52 1.04
C HIS A 149 -6.48 19.99 0.27
N TRP A 150 -6.01 21.22 0.52
CA TRP A 150 -4.77 21.72 -0.07
C TRP A 150 -3.54 21.10 0.60
N ARG A 151 -3.43 21.22 1.93
CA ARG A 151 -2.27 20.74 2.69
C ARG A 151 -2.06 19.23 2.59
N ARG A 152 -3.14 18.44 2.62
CA ARG A 152 -3.03 16.98 2.54
C ARG A 152 -2.47 16.48 1.20
N LYS A 153 -2.55 17.27 0.13
CA LYS A 153 -2.06 16.86 -1.21
C LYS A 153 -0.56 16.57 -1.18
N ASN A 154 0.22 17.29 -0.39
CA ASN A 154 1.67 17.11 -0.34
C ASN A 154 2.04 15.66 0.01
N LEU A 155 1.52 15.15 1.13
CA LEU A 155 1.80 13.79 1.59
C LEU A 155 0.97 12.74 0.83
N SER A 156 -0.34 12.98 0.68
CA SER A 156 -1.23 11.98 0.07
C SER A 156 -0.89 11.72 -1.40
N SER A 157 -0.44 12.72 -2.16
CA SER A 157 -0.07 12.52 -3.57
C SER A 157 1.19 11.68 -3.71
N ILE A 158 2.22 11.90 -2.88
CA ILE A 158 3.43 11.06 -2.85
C ILE A 158 3.04 9.60 -2.66
N ILE A 159 2.28 9.30 -1.60
CA ILE A 159 1.92 7.92 -1.27
C ILE A 159 1.01 7.32 -2.34
N ASN A 160 0.06 8.09 -2.88
CA ASN A 160 -0.84 7.62 -3.94
C ASN A 160 -0.07 7.28 -5.22
N ILE A 161 0.77 8.20 -5.69
CA ILE A 161 1.53 8.03 -6.94
C ILE A 161 2.53 6.90 -6.77
N LEU A 162 3.28 6.87 -5.65
CA LEU A 162 4.27 5.83 -5.38
C LEU A 162 3.62 4.45 -5.29
N ALA A 163 2.48 4.31 -4.61
CA ALA A 163 1.78 3.02 -4.50
C ALA A 163 1.36 2.49 -5.87
N GLN A 164 0.78 3.35 -6.72
CA GLN A 164 0.33 2.95 -8.05
C GLN A 164 1.50 2.68 -9.01
N ALA A 165 2.53 3.52 -9.00
CA ALA A 165 3.70 3.37 -9.85
C ALA A 165 4.50 2.10 -9.50
N LEU A 166 4.74 1.86 -8.19
CA LEU A 166 5.42 0.63 -7.75
C LEU A 166 4.57 -0.60 -8.03
N TYR A 167 3.25 -0.54 -7.88
CA TYR A 167 2.40 -1.66 -8.24
C TYR A 167 2.47 -1.98 -9.73
N ALA A 168 2.31 -0.98 -10.61
CA ALA A 168 2.42 -1.17 -12.06
C ALA A 168 3.79 -1.76 -12.46
N LEU A 169 4.85 -1.35 -11.76
CA LEU A 169 6.20 -1.83 -11.99
C LEU A 169 6.43 -3.25 -11.45
N PHE A 170 5.84 -3.60 -10.32
CA PHE A 170 6.03 -4.89 -9.66
C PHE A 170 5.11 -5.97 -10.23
N ALA A 171 3.92 -5.61 -10.68
CA ALA A 171 3.00 -6.47 -11.41
C ALA A 171 3.18 -6.36 -12.95
N ALA A 172 4.39 -6.04 -13.40
CA ALA A 172 4.72 -5.81 -14.81
C ALA A 172 4.33 -7.02 -15.70
N ASN A 173 3.44 -6.78 -16.66
CA ASN A 173 2.89 -7.82 -17.55
C ASN A 173 3.36 -7.69 -19.02
N ASP A 174 4.11 -6.65 -19.37
CA ASP A 174 4.68 -6.46 -20.71
C ASP A 174 6.21 -6.30 -20.70
N PRO A 175 6.89 -6.47 -21.85
CA PRO A 175 8.34 -6.39 -21.93
C PRO A 175 8.94 -5.03 -21.50
N GLN A 176 8.25 -3.93 -21.75
CA GLN A 176 8.71 -2.58 -21.40
C GLN A 176 8.62 -2.37 -19.89
N LEU A 177 7.51 -2.75 -19.26
CA LEU A 177 7.38 -2.71 -17.81
C LEU A 177 8.38 -3.65 -17.12
N LYS A 178 8.65 -4.83 -17.68
CA LYS A 178 9.70 -5.73 -17.15
C LYS A 178 11.10 -5.13 -17.26
N ALA A 179 11.39 -4.40 -18.33
CA ALA A 179 12.66 -3.67 -18.46
C ALA A 179 12.79 -2.58 -17.39
N LEU A 180 11.72 -1.82 -17.14
CA LEU A 180 11.68 -0.82 -16.07
C LEU A 180 11.82 -1.46 -14.68
N GLN A 181 11.17 -2.60 -14.45
CA GLN A 181 11.26 -3.34 -13.18
C GLN A 181 12.72 -3.73 -12.90
N LYS A 182 13.39 -4.34 -13.89
CA LYS A 182 14.83 -4.67 -13.79
C LYS A 182 15.69 -3.42 -13.59
N GLY A 183 15.38 -2.33 -14.30
CA GLY A 183 16.07 -1.05 -14.17
C GLY A 183 15.97 -0.48 -12.75
N CYS A 184 14.80 -0.53 -12.13
CA CYS A 184 14.56 -0.10 -10.76
C CYS A 184 15.40 -0.90 -9.74
N PHE A 185 15.54 -2.21 -9.92
CA PHE A 185 16.46 -3.01 -9.11
C PHE A 185 17.93 -2.62 -9.29
N HIS A 186 18.36 -2.42 -10.53
CA HIS A 186 19.73 -1.97 -10.81
C HIS A 186 19.98 -0.57 -10.21
N TYR A 187 18.96 0.29 -10.20
CA TYR A 187 19.00 1.58 -9.54
C TYR A 187 19.21 1.43 -8.03
N PHE A 188 18.43 0.59 -7.33
CA PHE A 188 18.64 0.34 -5.91
C PHE A 188 20.03 -0.22 -5.60
N ARG A 189 20.57 -1.11 -6.46
CA ARG A 189 21.91 -1.66 -6.29
C ARG A 189 23.05 -0.63 -6.38
N LYS A 190 22.79 0.58 -6.87
CA LYS A 190 23.80 1.66 -6.88
C LYS A 190 24.07 2.24 -5.48
N GLY A 191 23.20 1.99 -4.50
CA GLY A 191 23.38 2.48 -3.13
C GLY A 191 23.22 4.00 -2.97
N GLY A 192 23.52 4.50 -1.77
CA GLY A 192 23.40 5.92 -1.42
C GLY A 192 22.00 6.47 -1.66
N ASN A 193 21.90 7.64 -2.29
CA ASN A 193 20.62 8.29 -2.57
C ASN A 193 19.68 7.46 -3.46
N CYS A 194 20.21 6.51 -4.25
CA CYS A 194 19.39 5.61 -5.03
C CYS A 194 18.57 4.63 -4.16
N ILE A 195 18.92 4.46 -2.89
CA ILE A 195 18.13 3.72 -1.89
C ILE A 195 17.46 4.68 -0.91
N GLU A 196 18.23 5.63 -0.36
CA GLU A 196 17.76 6.51 0.72
C GLU A 196 16.58 7.39 0.29
N GLY A 197 16.63 7.97 -0.90
CA GLY A 197 15.53 8.78 -1.44
C GLY A 197 14.23 7.97 -1.58
N PRO A 198 14.22 6.88 -2.38
CA PRO A 198 13.03 6.03 -2.53
C PRO A 198 12.54 5.41 -1.21
N ALA A 199 13.45 5.01 -0.32
CA ALA A 199 13.10 4.51 1.01
C ALA A 199 12.45 5.59 1.87
N GLY A 200 12.94 6.83 1.81
CA GLY A 200 12.33 7.97 2.50
C GLY A 200 10.94 8.32 1.97
N LEU A 201 10.71 8.22 0.66
CA LEU A 201 9.38 8.35 0.07
C LEU A 201 8.43 7.23 0.53
N LEU A 202 8.93 5.99 0.62
CA LEU A 202 8.15 4.84 1.09
C LEU A 202 7.83 4.94 2.59
N ALA A 203 8.79 5.38 3.40
CA ALA A 203 8.65 5.60 4.83
C ALA A 203 7.85 6.86 5.15
N VAL A 204 7.58 7.71 4.15
CA VAL A 204 6.92 9.01 4.32
C VAL A 204 7.70 9.91 5.29
N SER A 205 9.03 9.83 5.23
CA SER A 205 9.95 10.67 6.01
C SER A 205 10.48 11.86 5.22
N LEU A 206 10.06 12.01 3.96
CA LEU A 206 10.41 13.12 3.09
C LEU A 206 9.15 13.93 2.76
N ASP A 207 9.23 15.23 2.99
CA ASP A 207 8.10 16.16 2.83
C ASP A 207 7.98 16.74 1.40
N SER A 208 8.95 16.48 0.52
CA SER A 208 8.97 16.97 -0.86
C SER A 208 9.21 15.88 -1.90
N LEU A 209 8.51 16.00 -3.04
CA LEU A 209 8.75 15.21 -4.25
C LEU A 209 10.02 15.63 -4.99
N TRP A 210 10.53 16.82 -4.70
CA TRP A 210 11.64 17.44 -5.40
C TRP A 210 12.80 17.59 -4.42
N TYR A 211 13.88 16.85 -4.69
CA TYR A 211 15.22 17.03 -4.15
C TYR A 211 16.17 17.27 -5.31
#